data_AF-A0A9J7BVQ3-F1
#
_entry.id   AF-A0A9J7BVQ3-F1
#
_cell.length_a   1.000
_cell.length_b   1.000
_cell.length_c   1.000
_cell.angle_alpha   90.00
_cell.angle_beta   90.00
_cell.angle_gamma   90.00
#
_symmetry.space_group_name_H-M   'P 1'
#
loop_
_entity.id
_entity.type
_entity.pdbx_description
1 polymer ?
#
loop_
_entity_poly.entity_id
_entity_poly.type
_entity_poly.pdbx_seq_one_letter_code
_entity_poly.pdbx_strand_id
1 'polypeptide(L)'
;MDHVNSVVILLVGLLCAVAAVAGLARRFAVSYPIALVVFGLLCSLIPRVPDFPLPPSFVFIVILPPLLYIAAWQTSWQEFKYNLVSISSLAVFLVFFTAIGVAFAAQWWLPGFDWQLGFLLGAVVSPTDAVAATSIARKVGMPQAIVDVLEGESLINDATGLLALQFGVQMVVERTAPSMLHGTLDFLWLTVGGVLVGVLIGFTVTWLERWVDDGPVEIALSLIIPYVAYLAADAIHASGVIAVVSCGLLVSRQSSRIFSPRVRLQTLAVWDAVEFLLNGFVFILLGLQLPHVLAGIQNRGKLSVLVYALVFSAVLIVLRMVWMFPAARASWWVRTRFAGQIYEMPRRNQLFVLGWTGMRGVVALAAANSLPLTLADGRPFPERDLIIFLTFSVIVVTIVFQGSSLPFLIRRLGLAQVDSGVCEEGEARRLLLHAAIGFLQERGQAAGEEANRHLYEDLLHQYEHKLTEVDPCGPDGSLPEPSKEGVTLERILLDTVRRERAELNTLRANGRIGDTLYRTLEHELDLSESRLD
;
A
#
# COMPACT_ATOMS: atom_id res chain seq x y z
N MET A 1 -37.44 -0.24 -3.77
CA MET A 1 -36.74 -1.53 -3.82
C MET A 1 -35.88 -1.64 -5.09
N ASP A 2 -36.33 -1.13 -6.23
CA ASP A 2 -35.60 -1.26 -7.51
C ASP A 2 -34.23 -0.55 -7.56
N HIS A 3 -34.09 0.63 -6.94
CA HIS A 3 -32.78 1.30 -6.84
C HIS A 3 -31.78 0.55 -5.95
N VAL A 4 -32.24 -0.02 -4.82
CA VAL A 4 -31.38 -0.81 -3.92
C VAL A 4 -30.92 -2.09 -4.63
N ASN A 5 -31.83 -2.79 -5.30
CA ASN A 5 -31.48 -3.98 -6.07
C ASN A 5 -30.49 -3.67 -7.20
N SER A 6 -30.65 -2.53 -7.89
CA SER A 6 -29.74 -2.10 -8.96
C SER A 6 -28.34 -1.79 -8.44
N VAL A 7 -28.23 -1.11 -7.29
CA VAL A 7 -26.94 -0.82 -6.65
C VAL A 7 -26.27 -2.10 -6.16
N VAL A 8 -27.02 -3.03 -5.55
CA VAL A 8 -26.48 -4.31 -5.08
C VAL A 8 -25.99 -5.16 -6.25
N ILE A 9 -26.78 -5.29 -7.33
CA ILE A 9 -26.38 -6.03 -8.53
C ILE A 9 -25.11 -5.44 -9.15
N LEU A 10 -25.02 -4.11 -9.21
CA LEU A 10 -23.85 -3.44 -9.75
C LEU A 10 -22.61 -3.65 -8.88
N LEU A 11 -22.75 -3.53 -7.55
CA LEU A 11 -21.66 -3.74 -6.60
C LEU A 11 -21.17 -5.19 -6.63
N VAL A 12 -22.09 -6.17 -6.63
CA VAL A 12 -21.74 -7.59 -6.77
C VAL A 12 -21.09 -7.86 -8.12
N GLY A 13 -21.64 -7.32 -9.21
CA GLY A 13 -21.07 -7.45 -10.55
C GLY A 13 -19.65 -6.88 -10.63
N LEU A 14 -19.41 -5.75 -9.96
CA LEU A 14 -18.10 -5.12 -9.87
C LEU A 14 -17.12 -5.97 -9.07
N LEU A 15 -17.51 -6.51 -7.92
CA LEU A 15 -16.68 -7.42 -7.13
C LEU A 15 -16.33 -8.70 -7.92
N CYS A 16 -17.31 -9.29 -8.62
CA CYS A 16 -17.08 -10.42 -9.52
C CYS A 16 -16.10 -10.05 -10.64
N ALA A 17 -16.23 -8.86 -11.23
CA ALA A 17 -15.32 -8.37 -12.25
C ALA A 17 -13.89 -8.20 -11.71
N VAL A 18 -13.72 -7.61 -10.51
CA VAL A 18 -12.41 -7.50 -9.85
C VAL A 18 -11.75 -8.87 -9.72
N ALA A 19 -12.48 -9.86 -9.17
CA ALA A 19 -11.96 -11.21 -8.98
C ALA A 19 -11.58 -11.89 -10.31
N ALA A 20 -12.47 -11.81 -11.32
CA ALA A 20 -12.27 -12.42 -12.62
C ALA A 20 -11.09 -11.79 -13.39
N VAL A 21 -11.03 -10.46 -13.46
CA VAL A 21 -9.99 -9.73 -14.18
C VAL A 21 -8.64 -9.87 -13.49
N ALA A 22 -8.59 -9.84 -12.15
CA ALA A 22 -7.34 -10.08 -11.43
C ALA A 22 -6.83 -11.52 -11.64
N GLY A 23 -7.72 -12.52 -11.62
CA GLY A 23 -7.37 -13.90 -11.95
C GLY A 23 -6.80 -14.03 -13.37
N LEU A 24 -7.41 -13.35 -14.33
CA LEU A 24 -6.96 -13.33 -15.72
C LEU A 24 -5.62 -12.58 -15.89
N ALA A 25 -5.44 -11.45 -15.21
CA ALA A 25 -4.21 -10.66 -15.22
C ALA A 25 -3.01 -11.47 -14.72
N ARG A 26 -3.20 -12.28 -13.66
CA ARG A 26 -2.18 -13.22 -13.17
C ARG A 26 -1.77 -14.23 -14.24
N ARG A 27 -2.73 -14.77 -15.00
CA ARG A 27 -2.46 -15.72 -16.08
C ARG A 27 -1.65 -15.13 -17.23
N PHE A 28 -1.83 -13.85 -17.53
CA PHE A 28 -1.10 -13.15 -18.60
C PHE A 28 0.15 -12.39 -18.12
N ALA A 29 0.55 -12.54 -16.85
CA ALA A 29 1.66 -11.82 -16.24
C ALA A 29 1.56 -10.29 -16.38
N VAL A 30 0.34 -9.75 -16.44
CA VAL A 30 0.06 -8.30 -16.48
C VAL A 30 -0.21 -7.80 -15.06
N SER A 31 0.15 -6.55 -14.79
CA SER A 31 -0.20 -5.90 -13.52
C SER A 31 -1.72 -5.77 -13.39
N TYR A 32 -2.29 -6.30 -12.31
CA TYR A 32 -3.75 -6.32 -12.13
C TYR A 32 -4.39 -4.91 -12.12
N PRO A 33 -3.78 -3.84 -11.56
CA PRO A 33 -4.32 -2.48 -11.68
C PRO A 33 -4.51 -2.04 -13.13
N ILE A 34 -3.51 -2.30 -13.98
CA ILE A 34 -3.57 -1.95 -15.41
C ILE A 34 -4.72 -2.70 -16.08
N ALA A 35 -4.85 -4.00 -15.81
CA ALA A 35 -5.93 -4.82 -16.37
C ALA A 35 -7.32 -4.32 -15.96
N LEU A 36 -7.48 -3.90 -14.70
CA LEU A 36 -8.76 -3.39 -14.18
C LEU A 36 -9.12 -2.03 -14.76
N VAL A 37 -8.17 -1.11 -14.93
CA VAL A 37 -8.41 0.18 -15.59
C VAL A 37 -8.82 -0.01 -17.04
N VAL A 38 -8.12 -0.88 -17.78
CA VAL A 38 -8.47 -1.21 -19.16
C VAL A 38 -9.84 -1.88 -19.24
N PHE A 39 -10.16 -2.79 -18.31
CA PHE A 39 -11.47 -3.41 -18.23
C PHE A 39 -12.58 -2.39 -17.97
N GLY A 40 -12.41 -1.50 -16.98
CA GLY A 40 -13.36 -0.42 -16.70
C GLY A 40 -13.57 0.49 -17.91
N LEU A 41 -12.50 0.81 -18.64
CA LEU A 41 -12.58 1.54 -19.89
C LEU A 41 -13.41 0.79 -20.95
N LEU A 42 -13.16 -0.50 -21.17
CA LEU A 42 -13.93 -1.29 -22.12
C LEU A 42 -15.41 -1.38 -21.74
N CYS A 43 -15.71 -1.51 -20.43
CA CYS A 43 -17.08 -1.48 -19.93
C CYS A 43 -17.75 -0.12 -20.15
N SER A 44 -17.01 0.98 -20.02
CA SER A 44 -17.53 2.34 -20.21
C SER A 44 -18.02 2.62 -21.65
N LEU A 45 -17.58 1.81 -22.63
CA LEU A 45 -18.03 1.90 -24.01
C LEU A 45 -19.40 1.23 -24.24
N ILE A 46 -19.92 0.48 -23.26
CA ILE A 46 -21.19 -0.23 -23.36
C ILE A 46 -22.33 0.75 -23.00
N PRO A 47 -23.26 1.08 -23.93
CA PRO A 47 -24.27 2.13 -23.73
C PRO A 47 -25.26 1.94 -22.57
N ARG A 48 -25.28 0.76 -21.93
CA ARG A 48 -26.21 0.39 -20.86
C ARG A 48 -25.57 0.36 -19.48
N VAL A 49 -24.27 0.62 -19.36
CA VAL A 49 -23.62 0.71 -18.06
C VAL A 49 -24.02 2.05 -17.43
N PRO A 50 -24.59 2.07 -16.21
CA PRO A 50 -24.99 3.31 -15.56
C PRO A 50 -23.77 4.20 -15.28
N ASP A 51 -23.94 5.50 -15.45
CA ASP A 51 -22.96 6.48 -14.97
C ASP A 51 -22.88 6.39 -13.44
N PHE A 52 -21.70 6.07 -12.92
CA PHE A 52 -21.44 6.06 -11.48
C PHE A 52 -20.59 7.27 -11.11
N PRO A 53 -21.19 8.44 -10.85
CA PRO A 53 -20.44 9.56 -10.31
C PRO A 53 -19.86 9.10 -8.98
N LEU A 54 -18.54 9.13 -8.83
CA LEU A 54 -17.91 8.88 -7.53
C LEU A 54 -17.96 10.18 -6.74
N PRO A 55 -18.85 10.30 -5.74
CA PRO A 55 -18.80 11.46 -4.88
C PRO A 55 -17.44 11.45 -4.15
N PRO A 56 -16.71 12.58 -4.11
CA PRO A 56 -15.40 12.65 -3.47
C PRO A 56 -15.41 12.16 -2.02
N SER A 57 -16.50 12.44 -1.30
CA SER A 57 -16.72 11.98 0.08
C SER A 57 -16.69 10.46 0.21
N PHE A 58 -17.14 9.70 -0.80
CA PHE A 58 -17.05 8.25 -0.78
C PHE A 58 -15.59 7.80 -0.81
N VAL A 59 -14.76 8.41 -1.65
CA VAL A 59 -13.32 8.06 -1.68
C VAL A 59 -12.65 8.43 -0.36
N PHE A 60 -12.89 9.63 0.16
CA PHE A 60 -12.23 10.11 1.39
C PHE A 60 -12.70 9.41 2.66
N ILE A 61 -13.96 8.98 2.75
CA ILE A 61 -14.52 8.39 3.97
C ILE A 61 -14.55 6.86 3.90
N VAL A 62 -14.85 6.27 2.74
CA VAL A 62 -15.06 4.81 2.61
C VAL A 62 -13.79 4.09 2.16
N ILE A 63 -13.04 4.67 1.21
CA ILE A 63 -11.90 3.99 0.57
C ILE A 63 -10.59 4.33 1.28
N LEU A 64 -10.35 5.61 1.53
CA LEU A 64 -9.05 6.11 1.98
C LEU A 64 -8.67 5.61 3.40
N PRO A 65 -9.55 5.67 4.43
CA PRO A 65 -9.17 5.26 5.79
C PRO A 65 -8.70 3.79 5.88
N PRO A 66 -9.41 2.78 5.34
CA PRO A 66 -8.93 1.41 5.40
C PRO A 66 -7.62 1.20 4.62
N LEU A 67 -7.44 1.84 3.45
CA LEU A 67 -6.20 1.73 2.67
C LEU A 67 -4.99 2.32 3.41
N LEU A 68 -5.17 3.46 4.08
CA LEU A 68 -4.11 4.07 4.89
C LEU A 68 -3.76 3.20 6.11
N TYR A 69 -4.78 2.59 6.73
CA TYR A 69 -4.57 1.75 7.90
C TYR A 69 -3.81 0.47 7.57
N ILE A 70 -4.16 -0.22 6.48
CA ILE A 70 -3.43 -1.41 6.04
C ILE A 70 -2.00 -1.07 5.60
N ALA A 71 -1.81 0.05 4.89
CA ALA A 71 -0.48 0.51 4.51
C ALA A 71 0.38 0.84 5.76
N ALA A 72 -0.21 1.47 6.77
CA ALA A 72 0.46 1.74 8.04
C ALA A 72 0.77 0.45 8.81
N TRP A 73 -0.09 -0.57 8.68
CA TRP A 73 0.11 -1.88 9.31
C TRP A 73 1.29 -2.65 8.71
N GLN A 74 1.40 -2.64 7.38
CA GLN A 74 2.48 -3.29 6.63
C GLN A 74 3.83 -2.58 6.79
N THR A 75 3.82 -1.31 7.22
CA THR A 75 5.03 -0.50 7.40
C THR A 75 5.72 -0.80 8.73
N SER A 76 7.01 -1.15 8.68
CA SER A 76 7.85 -1.31 9.87
C SER A 76 8.08 0.04 10.56
N TRP A 77 7.74 0.15 11.84
CA TRP A 77 8.01 1.35 12.64
C TRP A 77 9.50 1.69 12.72
N GLN A 78 10.37 0.67 12.78
CA GLN A 78 11.81 0.88 12.88
C GLN A 78 12.36 1.47 11.58
N GLU A 79 11.99 0.89 10.44
CA GLU A 79 12.40 1.38 9.12
C GLU A 79 11.82 2.74 8.79
N PHE A 80 10.54 2.97 9.14
CA PHE A 80 9.90 4.27 8.99
C PHE A 80 10.63 5.36 9.77
N LYS A 81 10.98 5.09 11.04
CA LYS A 81 11.77 6.02 11.87
C LYS A 81 13.18 6.22 11.31
N TYR A 82 13.84 5.15 10.87
CA TYR A 82 15.18 5.22 10.30
C TYR A 82 15.22 6.08 9.02
N ASN A 83 14.19 5.96 8.18
CA ASN A 83 14.06 6.65 6.90
C ASN A 83 13.24 7.95 6.94
N LEU A 84 12.85 8.43 8.13
CA LEU A 84 11.93 9.57 8.31
C LEU A 84 12.36 10.83 7.55
N VAL A 85 13.66 11.11 7.48
CA VAL A 85 14.20 12.28 6.73
C VAL A 85 13.94 12.14 5.23
N SER A 86 14.23 10.96 4.66
CA SER A 86 14.00 10.68 3.24
C SER A 86 12.51 10.68 2.92
N ILE A 87 11.70 10.04 3.78
CA ILE A 87 10.24 10.00 3.66
C ILE A 87 9.67 11.42 3.72
N SER A 88 10.10 12.25 4.67
CA SER A 88 9.63 13.64 4.78
C SER A 88 9.99 14.48 3.55
N SER A 89 11.18 14.26 2.97
CA SER A 89 11.62 14.91 1.73
C SER A 89 10.69 14.59 0.54
N LEU A 90 10.18 13.36 0.47
CA LEU A 90 9.30 12.90 -0.61
C LEU A 90 7.81 13.12 -0.33
N ALA A 91 7.36 12.99 0.91
CA ALA A 91 5.96 13.09 1.26
C ALA A 91 5.48 14.51 1.56
N VAL A 92 6.40 15.41 1.94
CA VAL A 92 6.08 16.80 2.27
C VAL A 92 6.68 17.75 1.26
N PHE A 93 8.00 17.76 1.11
CA PHE A 93 8.66 18.79 0.31
C PHE A 93 8.48 18.59 -1.19
N LEU A 94 8.51 17.36 -1.70
CA LEU A 94 8.21 17.07 -3.09
C LEU A 94 6.79 17.49 -3.48
N VAL A 95 5.82 17.43 -2.56
CA VAL A 95 4.43 17.86 -2.81
C VAL A 95 4.38 19.34 -3.14
N PHE A 96 4.92 20.18 -2.27
CA PHE A 96 4.99 21.62 -2.52
C PHE A 96 5.88 21.97 -3.70
N PHE A 97 7.00 21.26 -3.89
CA PHE A 97 7.84 21.42 -5.07
C PHE A 97 7.07 21.11 -6.37
N THR A 98 6.27 20.05 -6.37
CA THR A 98 5.42 19.68 -7.51
C THR A 98 4.33 20.73 -7.73
N ALA A 99 3.66 21.18 -6.66
CA ALA A 99 2.62 22.21 -6.74
C ALA A 99 3.16 23.52 -7.34
N ILE A 100 4.31 23.99 -6.85
CA ILE A 100 4.97 25.21 -7.33
C ILE A 100 5.53 25.01 -8.75
N GLY A 101 6.12 23.85 -9.04
CA GLY A 101 6.65 23.52 -10.36
C GLY A 101 5.55 23.47 -11.43
N VAL A 102 4.39 22.90 -11.09
CA VAL A 102 3.20 22.90 -11.95
C VAL A 102 2.63 24.32 -12.07
N ALA A 103 2.56 25.09 -10.99
CA ALA A 103 2.14 26.49 -11.05
C ALA A 103 2.98 27.29 -12.04
N PHE A 104 4.30 27.12 -11.95
CA PHE A 104 5.24 27.76 -12.85
C PHE A 104 5.12 27.27 -14.29
N ALA A 105 4.89 25.98 -14.54
CA ALA A 105 4.77 25.44 -15.89
C ALA A 105 3.42 25.77 -16.55
N ALA A 106 2.32 25.70 -15.79
CA ALA A 106 0.96 25.88 -16.27
C ALA A 106 0.75 27.27 -16.89
N GLN A 107 1.29 28.32 -16.27
CA GLN A 107 1.11 29.71 -16.75
C GLN A 107 1.62 29.94 -18.19
N TRP A 108 2.59 29.15 -18.67
CA TRP A 108 3.20 29.35 -19.99
C TRP A 108 2.43 28.64 -21.11
N TRP A 109 1.69 27.58 -20.78
CA TRP A 109 1.22 26.62 -21.78
C TRP A 109 -0.25 26.23 -21.63
N LEU A 110 -0.83 26.36 -20.43
CA LEU A 110 -2.26 26.16 -20.20
C LEU A 110 -2.99 27.53 -20.28
N PRO A 111 -3.74 27.80 -21.36
CA PRO A 111 -4.50 29.04 -21.45
C PRO A 111 -5.57 29.09 -20.36
N GLY A 112 -5.69 30.23 -19.67
CA GLY A 112 -6.65 30.43 -18.57
C GLY A 112 -6.11 30.05 -17.19
N PHE A 113 -4.90 29.48 -17.09
CA PHE A 113 -4.27 29.16 -15.82
C PHE A 113 -3.40 30.32 -15.34
N ASP A 114 -3.72 30.84 -14.17
CA ASP A 114 -2.80 31.64 -13.38
C ASP A 114 -1.98 30.74 -12.43
N TRP A 115 -1.10 31.36 -11.63
CA TRP A 115 -0.28 30.63 -10.68
C TRP A 115 -1.11 29.94 -9.58
N GLN A 116 -2.31 30.45 -9.25
CA GLN A 116 -3.19 29.89 -8.22
C GLN A 116 -3.82 28.59 -8.70
N LEU A 117 -4.37 28.60 -9.92
CA LEU A 117 -4.90 27.42 -10.60
C LEU A 117 -3.82 26.39 -10.89
N GLY A 118 -2.64 26.84 -11.28
CA GLY A 118 -1.50 25.94 -11.49
C GLY A 118 -1.02 25.30 -10.19
N PHE A 119 -0.98 26.04 -9.07
CA PHE A 119 -0.66 25.47 -7.75
C PHE A 119 -1.72 24.45 -7.33
N LEU A 120 -3.00 24.80 -7.49
CA LEU A 120 -4.13 23.91 -7.22
C LEU A 120 -4.03 22.62 -8.03
N LEU A 121 -3.82 22.71 -9.34
CA LEU A 121 -3.62 21.56 -10.22
C LEU A 121 -2.46 20.69 -9.75
N GLY A 122 -1.33 21.32 -9.39
CA GLY A 122 -0.17 20.62 -8.88
C GLY A 122 -0.40 19.94 -7.53
N ALA A 123 -1.19 20.55 -6.64
CA ALA A 123 -1.61 19.98 -5.37
C ALA A 123 -2.58 18.80 -5.53
N VAL A 124 -3.50 18.88 -6.49
CA VAL A 124 -4.42 17.78 -6.84
C VAL A 124 -3.65 16.53 -7.28
N VAL A 125 -2.58 16.70 -8.08
CA VAL A 125 -1.83 15.57 -8.67
C VAL A 125 -0.57 15.18 -7.88
N SER A 126 -0.23 15.88 -6.79
CA SER A 126 0.96 15.58 -5.99
C SER A 126 0.89 14.29 -5.17
N PRO A 127 -0.28 13.78 -4.71
CA PRO A 127 -0.37 12.46 -4.08
C PRO A 127 0.11 11.34 -5.00
N THR A 128 0.95 10.45 -4.50
CA THR A 128 1.45 9.25 -5.21
C THR A 128 0.82 8.01 -4.63
N ASP A 129 0.54 7.04 -5.49
CA ASP A 129 0.09 5.70 -5.12
C ASP A 129 1.29 4.74 -5.15
N ALA A 130 1.80 4.41 -3.96
CA ALA A 130 2.88 3.45 -3.87
C ALA A 130 2.39 2.01 -4.04
N VAL A 131 1.12 1.67 -3.84
CA VAL A 131 0.65 0.27 -3.91
C VAL A 131 0.87 -0.30 -5.31
N ALA A 132 0.55 0.48 -6.33
CA ALA A 132 0.85 0.11 -7.72
C ALA A 132 2.36 -0.07 -7.94
N ALA A 133 3.20 0.76 -7.32
CA ALA A 133 4.65 0.74 -7.51
C ALA A 133 5.33 -0.40 -6.76
N THR A 134 4.98 -0.60 -5.50
CA THR A 134 5.56 -1.58 -4.59
C THR A 134 5.14 -2.99 -4.99
N SER A 135 3.90 -3.19 -5.44
CA SER A 135 3.46 -4.49 -5.97
C SER A 135 4.24 -4.92 -7.22
N ILE A 136 4.67 -3.97 -8.06
CA ILE A 136 5.56 -4.24 -9.20
C ILE A 136 7.01 -4.40 -8.73
N ALA A 137 7.49 -3.51 -7.85
CA ALA A 137 8.85 -3.50 -7.34
C ALA A 137 9.21 -4.79 -6.60
N ARG A 138 8.33 -5.26 -5.70
CA ARG A 138 8.50 -6.52 -4.94
C ARG A 138 8.59 -7.72 -5.88
N LYS A 139 7.75 -7.78 -6.94
CA LYS A 139 7.77 -8.87 -7.94
C LYS A 139 9.06 -8.95 -8.77
N VAL A 140 9.77 -7.84 -8.91
CA VAL A 140 11.00 -7.75 -9.73
C VAL A 140 12.26 -7.77 -8.85
N GLY A 141 12.11 -7.91 -7.53
CA GLY A 141 13.23 -7.97 -6.58
C GLY A 141 13.90 -6.63 -6.34
N MET A 142 13.15 -5.54 -6.25
CA MET A 142 13.74 -4.25 -5.87
C MET A 142 14.26 -4.30 -4.41
N PRO A 143 15.38 -3.62 -4.07
CA PRO A 143 15.89 -3.60 -2.71
C PRO A 143 14.85 -3.10 -1.70
N GLN A 144 14.73 -3.79 -0.57
CA GLN A 144 13.71 -3.53 0.45
C GLN A 144 13.74 -2.07 0.94
N ALA A 145 14.92 -1.50 1.17
CA ALA A 145 15.08 -0.11 1.59
C ALA A 145 14.45 0.92 0.61
N ILE A 146 14.37 0.62 -0.69
CA ILE A 146 13.68 1.49 -1.67
C ILE A 146 12.17 1.33 -1.55
N VAL A 147 11.70 0.09 -1.38
CA VAL A 147 10.29 -0.24 -1.18
C VAL A 147 9.77 0.45 0.08
N ASP A 148 10.50 0.36 1.19
CA ASP A 148 10.11 0.97 2.47
C ASP A 148 10.00 2.51 2.38
N VAL A 149 10.91 3.16 1.62
CA VAL A 149 10.83 4.61 1.37
C VAL A 149 9.63 4.96 0.51
N LEU A 150 9.28 4.14 -0.50
CA LEU A 150 8.10 4.36 -1.34
C LEU A 150 6.79 4.18 -0.56
N GLU A 151 6.70 3.14 0.27
CA GLU A 151 5.54 2.91 1.14
C GLU A 151 5.40 4.07 2.13
N GLY A 152 6.48 4.46 2.80
CA GLY A 152 6.51 5.62 3.69
C GLY A 152 6.14 6.94 3.01
N GLU A 153 6.56 7.16 1.76
CA GLU A 153 6.15 8.33 0.97
C GLU A 153 4.62 8.37 0.82
N SER A 154 4.00 7.29 0.32
CA SER A 154 2.56 7.26 0.06
C SER A 154 1.71 7.45 1.31
N LEU A 155 2.16 6.94 2.46
CA LEU A 155 1.45 7.07 3.74
C LEU A 155 1.21 8.53 4.13
N ILE A 156 2.21 9.39 3.93
CA ILE A 156 2.15 10.79 4.38
C ILE A 156 1.76 11.72 3.23
N ASN A 157 2.10 11.39 2.00
CA ASN A 157 1.88 12.25 0.84
C ASN A 157 0.39 12.57 0.63
N ASP A 158 -0.51 11.60 0.84
CA ASP A 158 -1.95 11.86 0.75
C ASP A 158 -2.41 12.97 1.70
N ALA A 159 -1.88 13.01 2.93
CA ALA A 159 -2.19 14.07 3.89
C ALA A 159 -1.67 15.44 3.41
N THR A 160 -0.41 15.49 3.00
CA THR A 160 0.21 16.74 2.52
C THR A 160 -0.49 17.23 1.26
N GLY A 161 -0.85 16.34 0.33
CA GLY A 161 -1.53 16.69 -0.92
C GLY A 161 -2.94 17.21 -0.69
N LEU A 162 -3.72 16.60 0.21
CA LEU A 162 -5.04 17.12 0.59
C LEU A 162 -4.95 18.49 1.29
N LEU A 163 -3.90 18.73 2.06
CA LEU A 163 -3.65 20.04 2.65
C LEU A 163 -3.24 21.08 1.58
N ALA A 164 -2.33 20.72 0.68
CA ALA A 164 -1.97 21.58 -0.44
C ALA A 164 -3.19 21.88 -1.31
N LEU A 165 -4.11 20.92 -1.49
CA LEU A 165 -5.39 21.09 -2.16
C LEU A 165 -6.26 22.13 -1.43
N GLN A 166 -6.41 22.02 -0.11
CA GLN A 166 -7.19 22.98 0.68
C GLN A 166 -6.64 24.40 0.51
N PHE A 167 -5.32 24.59 0.60
CA PHE A 167 -4.69 25.88 0.33
C PHE A 167 -4.91 26.34 -1.12
N GLY A 168 -4.80 25.44 -2.09
CA GLY A 168 -5.08 25.74 -3.50
C GLY A 168 -6.51 26.23 -3.73
N VAL A 169 -7.49 25.56 -3.12
CA VAL A 169 -8.91 25.92 -3.24
C VAL A 169 -9.16 27.27 -2.56
N GLN A 170 -8.62 27.49 -1.36
CA GLN A 170 -8.69 28.78 -0.67
C GLN A 170 -8.10 29.90 -1.51
N MET A 171 -6.92 29.69 -2.12
CA MET A 171 -6.29 30.68 -2.99
C MET A 171 -7.15 31.07 -4.19
N VAL A 172 -7.84 30.11 -4.81
CA VAL A 172 -8.71 30.36 -5.97
C VAL A 172 -10.03 31.01 -5.55
N VAL A 173 -10.60 30.61 -4.41
CA VAL A 173 -11.89 31.11 -3.91
C VAL A 173 -11.75 32.52 -3.32
N GLU A 174 -10.77 32.72 -2.45
CA GLU A 174 -10.56 33.99 -1.73
C GLU A 174 -9.71 34.98 -2.53
N ARG A 175 -9.05 34.53 -3.61
CA ARG A 175 -8.07 35.30 -4.41
C ARG A 175 -6.88 35.82 -3.62
N THR A 176 -6.67 35.34 -2.41
CA THR A 176 -5.56 35.71 -1.53
C THR A 176 -4.71 34.50 -1.20
N ALA A 177 -3.40 34.67 -1.27
CA ALA A 177 -2.48 33.66 -0.74
C ALA A 177 -2.55 33.67 0.80
N PRO A 178 -2.67 32.51 1.47
CA PRO A 178 -2.55 32.47 2.91
C PRO A 178 -1.16 33.01 3.28
N SER A 179 -1.09 33.82 4.34
CA SER A 179 0.20 34.28 4.83
C SER A 179 1.05 33.08 5.25
N MET A 180 2.37 33.16 5.03
CA MET A 180 3.30 32.07 5.34
C MET A 180 3.17 31.59 6.80
N LEU A 181 2.91 32.51 7.73
CA LEU A 181 2.70 32.18 9.13
C LEU A 181 1.43 31.36 9.36
N HIS A 182 0.28 31.85 8.86
CA HIS A 182 -1.01 31.16 9.03
C HIS A 182 -0.97 29.77 8.38
N GLY A 183 -0.47 29.65 7.15
CA GLY A 183 -0.34 28.35 6.48
C GLY A 183 0.60 27.38 7.21
N THR A 184 1.67 27.89 7.84
CA THR A 184 2.56 27.04 8.67
C THR A 184 1.88 26.58 9.96
N LEU A 185 1.09 27.45 10.60
CA LEU A 185 0.33 27.11 11.81
C LEU A 185 -0.78 26.10 11.51
N ASP A 186 -1.50 26.26 10.40
CA ASP A 186 -2.53 25.31 9.95
C ASP A 186 -1.91 23.96 9.62
N PHE A 187 -0.79 23.94 8.90
CA PHE A 187 -0.03 22.72 8.64
C PHE A 187 0.40 22.03 9.95
N LEU A 188 0.91 22.80 10.90
CA LEU A 188 1.34 22.29 12.20
C LEU A 188 0.14 21.72 12.98
N TRP A 189 -1.00 22.41 13.00
CA TRP A 189 -2.22 21.95 13.66
C TRP A 189 -2.76 20.67 13.03
N LEU A 190 -2.89 20.63 11.71
CA LEU A 190 -3.37 19.45 10.98
C LEU A 190 -2.49 18.22 11.25
N THR A 191 -1.17 18.43 11.27
CA THR A 191 -0.19 17.35 11.50
C THR A 191 -0.18 16.92 12.97
N VAL A 192 0.03 17.84 13.91
CA VAL A 192 0.14 17.53 15.35
C VAL A 192 -1.20 17.04 15.90
N GLY A 193 -2.29 17.71 15.55
CA GLY A 193 -3.65 17.29 15.93
C GLY A 193 -3.97 15.89 15.40
N GLY A 194 -3.62 15.60 14.14
CA GLY A 194 -3.78 14.27 13.56
C GLY A 194 -2.99 13.21 14.32
N VAL A 195 -1.69 13.48 14.61
CA VAL A 195 -0.85 12.57 15.40
C VAL A 195 -1.43 12.34 16.79
N LEU A 196 -1.86 13.39 17.49
CA LEU A 196 -2.41 13.28 18.84
C LEU A 196 -3.68 12.43 18.87
N VAL A 197 -4.62 12.67 17.94
CA VAL A 197 -5.85 11.87 17.83
C VAL A 197 -5.54 10.42 17.48
N GLY A 198 -4.66 10.19 16.50
CA GLY A 198 -4.25 8.85 16.09
C GLY A 198 -3.58 8.06 17.21
N VAL A 199 -2.69 8.71 17.98
CA VAL A 199 -2.03 8.10 19.14
C VAL A 199 -3.03 7.82 20.25
N LEU A 200 -3.94 8.75 20.56
CA LEU A 200 -4.99 8.55 21.57
C LEU A 200 -5.87 7.35 21.23
N ILE A 201 -6.32 7.26 19.98
CA ILE A 201 -7.15 6.13 19.51
C ILE A 201 -6.33 4.84 19.52
N GLY A 202 -5.07 4.88 19.05
CA GLY A 202 -4.18 3.72 19.12
C GLY A 202 -3.99 3.19 20.55
N PHE A 203 -3.82 4.07 21.54
CA PHE A 203 -3.78 3.66 22.94
C PHE A 203 -5.11 3.07 23.40
N THR A 204 -6.23 3.67 23.00
CA THR A 204 -7.58 3.18 23.33
C THR A 204 -7.80 1.78 22.77
N VAL A 205 -7.38 1.52 21.53
CA VAL A 205 -7.40 0.18 20.91
C VAL A 205 -6.55 -0.79 21.71
N THR A 206 -5.29 -0.47 21.98
CA THR A 206 -4.39 -1.37 22.74
C THR A 206 -4.87 -1.64 24.17
N TRP A 207 -5.68 -0.75 24.73
CA TRP A 207 -6.34 -0.96 26.01
C TRP A 207 -7.56 -1.87 25.87
N LEU A 208 -8.40 -1.65 24.85
CA LEU A 208 -9.60 -2.45 24.57
C LEU A 208 -9.25 -3.91 24.26
N GLU A 209 -8.19 -4.14 23.47
CA GLU A 209 -7.69 -5.47 23.11
C GLU A 209 -7.27 -6.32 24.32
N ARG A 210 -7.05 -5.72 25.50
CA ARG A 210 -6.79 -6.50 26.73
C ARG A 210 -8.04 -7.17 27.30
N TRP A 211 -9.22 -6.74 26.86
CA TRP A 211 -10.51 -7.21 27.36
C TRP A 211 -11.28 -8.05 26.33
N VAL A 212 -10.78 -8.10 25.09
CA VAL A 212 -11.37 -8.85 23.99
C VAL A 212 -10.43 -10.03 23.71
N ASP A 213 -10.96 -11.25 23.75
CA ASP A 213 -10.24 -12.49 23.40
C ASP A 213 -11.15 -13.33 22.49
N ASP A 214 -11.63 -12.68 21.43
CA ASP A 214 -12.55 -13.26 20.43
C ASP A 214 -12.18 -12.72 19.05
N GLY A 215 -11.64 -13.60 18.21
CA GLY A 215 -11.11 -13.24 16.90
C GLY A 215 -12.09 -12.49 15.98
N PRO A 216 -13.35 -12.95 15.81
CA PRO A 216 -14.36 -12.20 15.06
C PRO A 216 -14.58 -10.77 15.57
N VAL A 217 -14.61 -10.55 16.88
CA VAL A 217 -14.77 -9.21 17.46
C VAL A 217 -13.54 -8.35 17.20
N GLU A 218 -12.34 -8.89 17.41
CA GLU A 218 -11.07 -8.19 17.13
C GLU A 218 -10.96 -7.78 15.66
N ILE A 219 -11.34 -8.67 14.74
CA ILE A 219 -11.37 -8.36 13.30
C ILE A 219 -12.38 -7.23 13.01
N ALA A 220 -13.59 -7.31 13.57
CA ALA A 220 -14.60 -6.26 13.38
C ALA A 220 -14.14 -4.90 13.94
N LEU A 221 -13.50 -4.89 15.11
CA LEU A 221 -12.88 -3.69 15.69
C LEU A 221 -11.80 -3.14 14.77
N SER A 222 -10.92 -4.00 14.23
CA SER A 222 -9.87 -3.61 13.29
C SER A 222 -10.45 -2.85 12.09
N LEU A 223 -11.58 -3.29 11.54
CA LEU A 223 -12.26 -2.64 10.41
C LEU A 223 -12.89 -1.29 10.79
N ILE A 224 -13.29 -1.10 12.06
CA ILE A 224 -13.95 0.13 12.54
C ILE A 224 -12.92 1.23 12.87
N ILE A 225 -11.78 0.86 13.46
CA ILE A 225 -10.71 1.76 13.92
C ILE A 225 -10.29 2.83 12.90
N PRO A 226 -10.02 2.52 11.61
CA PRO A 226 -9.63 3.55 10.65
C PRO A 226 -10.68 4.65 10.47
N TYR A 227 -11.97 4.28 10.47
CA TYR A 227 -13.04 5.27 10.33
C TYR A 227 -13.16 6.14 11.58
N VAL A 228 -13.03 5.55 12.77
CA VAL A 228 -13.05 6.30 14.03
C VAL A 228 -11.88 7.28 14.09
N ALA A 229 -10.67 6.84 13.72
CA ALA A 229 -9.49 7.69 13.67
C ALA A 229 -9.62 8.85 12.68
N TYR A 230 -10.11 8.56 11.48
CA TYR A 230 -10.31 9.57 10.44
C TYR A 230 -11.35 10.61 10.88
N LEU A 231 -12.55 10.16 11.29
CA LEU A 231 -13.67 11.03 11.63
C LEU A 231 -13.42 11.82 12.92
N ALA A 232 -12.74 11.25 13.91
CA ALA A 232 -12.41 11.97 15.15
C ALA A 232 -11.45 13.13 14.89
N ALA A 233 -10.47 12.95 14.00
CA ALA A 233 -9.55 14.02 13.62
C ALA A 233 -10.25 15.07 12.75
N ASP A 234 -11.06 14.65 11.78
CA ASP A 234 -11.83 15.57 10.93
C ASP A 234 -12.79 16.45 11.75
N ALA A 235 -13.40 15.90 12.80
CA ALA A 235 -14.30 16.64 13.71
C ALA A 235 -13.64 17.81 14.46
N ILE A 236 -12.30 17.77 14.65
CA ILE A 236 -11.53 18.87 15.24
C ILE A 236 -10.72 19.65 14.19
N HIS A 237 -11.03 19.46 12.91
CA HIS A 237 -10.30 20.03 11.77
C HIS A 237 -8.81 19.68 11.79
N ALA A 238 -8.46 18.48 12.24
CA ALA A 238 -7.12 17.91 12.14
C ALA A 238 -7.05 16.95 10.93
N SER A 239 -5.83 16.51 10.55
CA SER A 239 -5.69 15.60 9.42
C SER A 239 -6.14 14.17 9.76
N GLY A 240 -7.28 13.76 9.20
CA GLY A 240 -7.78 12.39 9.28
C GLY A 240 -6.80 11.35 8.73
N VAL A 241 -6.08 11.68 7.66
CA VAL A 241 -5.04 10.81 7.07
C VAL A 241 -3.92 10.55 8.08
N ILE A 242 -3.34 11.60 8.67
CA ILE A 242 -2.27 11.46 9.66
C ILE A 242 -2.75 10.74 10.92
N ALA A 243 -4.01 10.94 11.33
CA ALA A 243 -4.58 10.23 12.47
C ALA A 243 -4.68 8.72 12.23
N VAL A 244 -5.17 8.29 11.06
CA VAL A 244 -5.23 6.87 10.69
C VAL A 244 -3.83 6.26 10.62
N VAL A 245 -2.88 6.93 9.97
CA VAL A 245 -1.50 6.43 9.84
C VAL A 245 -0.82 6.34 11.20
N SER A 246 -0.96 7.35 12.05
CA SER A 246 -0.37 7.35 13.41
C SER A 246 -0.98 6.26 14.28
N CYS A 247 -2.29 6.05 14.19
CA CYS A 247 -3.00 4.96 14.86
C CYS A 247 -2.48 3.59 14.36
N GLY A 248 -2.49 3.36 13.05
CA GLY A 248 -2.06 2.11 12.43
C GLY A 248 -0.61 1.75 12.77
N LEU A 249 0.32 2.71 12.69
CA LEU A 249 1.73 2.49 13.07
C LEU A 249 1.90 2.12 14.55
N LEU A 250 1.13 2.75 15.45
CA LEU A 250 1.17 2.45 16.88
C LEU A 250 0.60 1.07 17.20
N VAL A 251 -0.54 0.72 16.62
CA VAL A 251 -1.19 -0.59 16.84
C VAL A 251 -0.35 -1.70 16.20
N SER A 252 0.16 -1.52 14.98
CA SER A 252 1.05 -2.47 14.31
C SER A 252 2.30 -2.77 15.13
N ARG A 253 2.93 -1.74 15.70
CA ARG A 253 4.09 -1.91 16.61
C ARG A 253 3.78 -2.76 17.83
N GLN A 254 2.55 -2.71 18.34
CA GLN A 254 2.11 -3.47 19.52
C GLN A 254 1.44 -4.80 19.17
N SER A 255 1.27 -5.10 17.87
CA SER A 255 0.47 -6.22 17.39
C SER A 255 0.88 -7.57 17.98
N SER A 256 2.19 -7.82 18.13
CA SER A 256 2.73 -9.06 18.71
C SER A 256 2.46 -9.24 20.20
N ARG A 257 2.10 -8.16 20.91
CA ARG A 257 1.78 -8.17 22.34
C ARG A 257 0.29 -8.20 22.63
N ILE A 258 -0.52 -7.66 21.72
CA ILE A 258 -1.97 -7.47 21.93
C ILE A 258 -2.80 -8.55 21.23
N PHE A 259 -2.38 -9.04 20.06
CA PHE A 259 -3.14 -10.04 19.31
C PHE A 259 -2.58 -11.45 19.50
N SER A 260 -3.47 -12.42 19.69
CA SER A 260 -3.10 -13.84 19.64
C SER A 260 -2.57 -14.23 18.23
N PRO A 261 -1.68 -15.24 18.11
CA PRO A 261 -1.15 -15.64 16.81
C PRO A 261 -2.23 -16.00 15.78
N ARG A 262 -3.33 -16.63 16.22
CA ARG A 262 -4.45 -17.00 15.35
C ARG A 262 -5.17 -15.76 14.81
N VAL A 263 -5.46 -14.78 15.67
CA VAL A 263 -6.12 -13.55 15.23
C VAL A 263 -5.23 -12.76 14.30
N ARG A 264 -3.91 -12.69 14.56
CA ARG A 264 -2.96 -12.04 13.64
C ARG A 264 -3.04 -12.59 12.22
N LEU A 265 -3.08 -13.92 12.07
CA LEU A 265 -3.18 -14.57 10.76
C LEU A 265 -4.53 -14.28 10.09
N GLN A 266 -5.63 -14.34 10.85
CA GLN A 266 -6.97 -14.07 10.32
C GLN A 266 -7.14 -12.60 9.91
N THR A 267 -6.69 -11.67 10.76
CA THR A 267 -6.74 -10.22 10.51
C THR A 267 -5.95 -9.87 9.26
N LEU A 268 -4.73 -10.39 9.09
CA LEU A 268 -3.95 -10.18 7.86
C LEU A 268 -4.70 -10.68 6.62
N ALA A 269 -5.24 -11.90 6.66
CA ALA A 269 -5.98 -12.45 5.52
C ALA A 269 -7.24 -11.63 5.18
N VAL A 270 -7.96 -11.14 6.18
CA VAL A 270 -9.13 -10.25 5.98
C VAL A 270 -8.69 -8.93 5.36
N TRP A 271 -7.62 -8.33 5.87
CA TRP A 271 -7.12 -7.06 5.35
C TRP A 271 -6.56 -7.17 3.93
N ASP A 272 -5.85 -8.25 3.59
CA ASP A 272 -5.39 -8.51 2.22
C ASP A 272 -6.58 -8.59 1.25
N ALA A 273 -7.67 -9.25 1.66
CA ALA A 273 -8.89 -9.32 0.87
C ALA A 273 -9.57 -7.94 0.74
N VAL A 274 -9.66 -7.17 1.84
CA VAL A 274 -10.24 -5.81 1.83
C VAL A 274 -9.42 -4.88 0.95
N GLU A 275 -8.10 -4.86 1.09
CA GLU A 275 -7.18 -4.07 0.26
C GLU A 275 -7.34 -4.43 -1.22
N PHE A 276 -7.34 -5.72 -1.54
CA PHE A 276 -7.55 -6.21 -2.90
C PHE A 276 -8.88 -5.73 -3.49
N LEU A 277 -9.97 -5.81 -2.73
CA LEU A 277 -11.29 -5.39 -3.19
C LEU A 277 -11.39 -3.88 -3.35
N LEU A 278 -10.87 -3.10 -2.40
CA LEU A 278 -10.89 -1.63 -2.44
C LEU A 278 -10.07 -1.09 -3.60
N ASN A 279 -8.82 -1.57 -3.76
CA ASN A 279 -7.98 -1.21 -4.91
C ASN A 279 -8.63 -1.66 -6.22
N GLY A 280 -9.21 -2.87 -6.23
CA GLY A 280 -9.91 -3.39 -7.40
C GLY A 280 -11.07 -2.51 -7.85
N PHE A 281 -11.91 -2.13 -6.89
CA PHE A 281 -13.04 -1.21 -7.05
C PHE A 281 -12.57 0.14 -7.61
N VAL A 282 -11.56 0.72 -6.99
CA VAL A 282 -10.93 1.98 -7.39
C VAL A 282 -10.45 1.95 -8.84
N PHE A 283 -9.70 0.93 -9.25
CA PHE A 283 -9.12 0.88 -10.59
C PHE A 283 -10.18 0.67 -11.68
N ILE A 284 -11.21 -0.15 -11.44
CA ILE A 284 -12.30 -0.29 -12.41
C ILE A 284 -13.06 1.04 -12.56
N LEU A 285 -13.36 1.72 -11.45
CA LEU A 285 -14.07 2.99 -11.50
C LEU A 285 -13.28 4.10 -12.19
N LEU A 286 -11.97 4.13 -11.99
CA LEU A 286 -11.09 4.98 -12.76
C LEU A 286 -11.26 4.71 -14.27
N GLY A 287 -11.26 3.45 -14.71
CA GLY A 287 -11.52 3.10 -16.10
C GLY A 287 -12.89 3.59 -16.60
N LEU A 288 -13.93 3.42 -15.77
CA LEU A 288 -15.31 3.80 -16.10
C LEU A 288 -15.50 5.32 -16.24
N GLN A 289 -14.69 6.15 -15.58
CA GLN A 289 -14.83 7.61 -15.64
C GLN A 289 -14.29 8.25 -16.91
N LEU A 290 -13.49 7.55 -17.74
CA LEU A 290 -12.85 8.17 -18.91
C LEU A 290 -13.84 8.89 -19.86
N PRO A 291 -14.97 8.28 -20.26
CA PRO A 291 -15.88 8.95 -21.19
C PRO A 291 -16.49 10.23 -20.64
N HIS A 292 -16.81 10.26 -19.34
CA HIS A 292 -17.36 11.43 -18.66
C HIS A 292 -16.34 12.57 -18.62
N VAL A 293 -15.08 12.24 -18.31
CA VAL A 293 -13.98 13.21 -18.31
C VAL A 293 -13.72 13.76 -19.71
N LEU A 294 -13.76 12.91 -20.75
CA LEU A 294 -13.66 13.35 -22.14
C LEU A 294 -14.87 14.19 -22.58
N ALA A 295 -16.06 13.95 -22.02
CA ALA A 295 -17.27 14.70 -22.31
C ALA A 295 -17.16 16.18 -21.88
N GLY A 296 -16.54 16.44 -20.73
CA GLY A 296 -16.34 17.81 -20.22
C GLY A 296 -15.44 18.70 -21.08
N ILE A 297 -14.63 18.11 -21.97
CA ILE A 297 -13.63 18.84 -22.78
C ILE A 297 -13.87 18.74 -24.30
N GLN A 298 -15.04 18.24 -24.73
CA GLN A 298 -15.36 18.02 -26.16
C GLN A 298 -15.27 19.29 -27.03
N ASN A 299 -15.39 20.48 -26.42
CA ASN A 299 -15.30 21.76 -27.10
C ASN A 299 -13.85 22.15 -27.49
N ARG A 300 -12.84 21.40 -27.04
CA ARG A 300 -11.43 21.62 -27.38
C ARG A 300 -10.98 20.65 -28.49
N GLY A 301 -10.01 21.07 -29.32
CA GLY A 301 -9.49 20.22 -30.39
C GLY A 301 -8.87 18.92 -29.85
N LYS A 302 -9.21 17.77 -30.44
CA LYS A 302 -8.71 16.44 -30.00
C LYS A 302 -7.19 16.39 -29.89
N LEU A 303 -6.48 17.01 -30.84
CA LEU A 303 -5.03 17.07 -30.85
C LEU A 303 -4.48 17.92 -29.69
N SER A 304 -5.07 19.10 -29.41
CA SER A 304 -4.65 19.95 -28.30
C SER A 304 -4.83 19.25 -26.94
N VAL A 305 -5.92 18.51 -26.78
CA VAL A 305 -6.23 17.75 -25.56
C VAL A 305 -5.19 16.65 -25.31
N LEU A 306 -4.81 15.90 -26.36
CA LEU A 306 -3.78 14.87 -26.24
C LEU A 306 -2.41 15.48 -25.91
N VAL A 307 -2.06 16.61 -26.54
CA VAL A 307 -0.81 17.33 -26.24
C VAL A 307 -0.82 17.83 -24.80
N TYR A 308 -1.95 18.37 -24.31
CA TYR A 308 -2.12 18.77 -22.91
C TYR A 308 -1.91 17.60 -21.93
N ALA A 309 -2.50 16.44 -22.20
CA ALA A 309 -2.30 15.25 -21.39
C ALA A 309 -0.83 14.80 -21.34
N LEU A 310 -0.18 14.69 -22.50
CA LEU A 310 1.18 14.15 -22.62
C LEU A 310 2.23 15.07 -22.01
N VAL A 311 2.19 16.36 -22.35
CA VAL A 311 3.20 17.31 -21.84
C VAL A 311 2.98 17.59 -20.35
N PHE A 312 1.74 17.61 -19.85
CA PHE A 312 1.50 17.72 -18.41
C PHE A 312 2.04 16.50 -17.65
N SER A 313 1.81 15.29 -18.17
CA SER A 313 2.40 14.06 -17.61
C SER A 313 3.93 14.11 -17.62
N ALA A 314 4.53 14.57 -18.73
CA ALA A 314 5.97 14.72 -18.84
C ALA A 314 6.53 15.72 -17.81
N VAL A 315 5.86 16.87 -17.62
CA VAL A 315 6.24 17.88 -16.61
C VAL A 315 6.28 17.25 -15.21
N LEU A 316 5.26 16.50 -14.81
CA LEU A 316 5.24 15.85 -13.49
C LEU A 316 6.35 14.82 -13.31
N ILE A 317 6.60 14.00 -14.34
CA ILE A 317 7.68 13.00 -14.32
C ILE A 317 9.04 13.70 -14.20
N VAL A 318 9.25 14.77 -14.96
CA VAL A 318 10.49 15.55 -14.93
C VAL A 318 10.67 16.24 -13.57
N LEU A 319 9.63 16.88 -13.03
CA LEU A 319 9.68 17.51 -11.71
C LEU A 319 10.10 16.50 -10.63
N ARG A 320 9.47 15.32 -10.63
CA ARG A 320 9.85 14.25 -9.70
C ARG A 320 11.31 13.82 -9.89
N MET A 321 11.74 13.60 -11.14
CA MET A 321 13.12 13.20 -11.45
C MET A 321 14.14 14.25 -11.01
N VAL A 322 13.85 15.53 -11.24
CA VAL A 322 14.68 16.66 -10.83
C VAL A 322 14.81 16.74 -9.32
N TRP A 323 13.73 16.44 -8.57
CA TRP A 323 13.76 16.46 -7.11
C TRP A 323 14.60 15.33 -6.49
N MET A 324 14.66 14.14 -7.11
CA MET A 324 15.33 12.97 -6.51
C MET A 324 16.80 13.21 -6.16
N PHE A 325 17.55 13.90 -7.02
CA PHE A 325 18.98 14.15 -6.83
C PHE A 325 19.30 15.10 -5.67
N PRO A 326 18.74 16.34 -5.62
CA PRO A 326 18.95 17.23 -4.49
C PRO A 326 18.35 16.67 -3.20
N ALA A 327 17.18 16.02 -3.26
CA ALA A 327 16.55 15.40 -2.09
C ALA A 327 17.43 14.31 -1.47
N ALA A 328 18.00 13.42 -2.28
CA ALA A 328 18.89 12.38 -1.79
C ALA A 328 20.17 12.97 -1.18
N ARG A 329 20.72 14.04 -1.77
CA ARG A 329 21.91 14.71 -1.24
C ARG A 329 21.63 15.43 0.08
N ALA A 330 20.50 16.11 0.17
CA ALA A 330 20.04 16.77 1.40
C ALA A 330 19.77 15.74 2.50
N SER A 331 19.08 14.65 2.17
CA SER A 331 18.80 13.55 3.11
C SER A 331 20.09 12.91 3.61
N TRP A 332 21.04 12.64 2.72
CA TRP A 332 22.37 12.14 3.12
C TRP A 332 23.08 13.10 4.07
N TRP A 333 23.08 14.40 3.77
CA TRP A 333 23.73 15.39 4.62
C TRP A 333 23.10 15.49 6.00
N VAL A 334 21.76 15.57 6.08
CA VAL A 334 21.03 15.63 7.35
C VAL A 334 21.28 14.36 8.18
N ARG A 335 21.18 13.18 7.55
CA ARG A 335 21.31 11.90 8.25
C ARG A 335 22.72 11.63 8.76
N THR A 336 23.74 11.96 7.97
CA THR A 336 25.14 11.73 8.37
C THR A 336 25.66 12.79 9.34
N ARG A 337 25.28 14.06 9.16
CA ARG A 337 25.81 15.18 9.98
C ARG A 337 25.01 15.49 11.23
N PHE A 338 23.68 15.38 11.18
CA PHE A 338 22.83 15.73 12.32
C PHE A 338 22.34 14.50 13.07
N ALA A 339 21.97 13.43 12.35
CA ALA A 339 21.45 12.22 12.99
C ALA A 339 22.54 11.20 13.36
N GLY A 340 23.79 11.41 12.94
CA GLY A 340 24.92 10.49 13.22
C GLY A 340 24.73 9.09 12.65
N GLN A 341 23.85 8.93 11.65
CA GLN A 341 23.53 7.63 11.07
C GLN A 341 24.62 7.21 10.08
N ILE A 342 24.96 5.91 10.11
CA ILE A 342 25.72 5.27 9.04
C ILE A 342 24.73 5.09 7.88
N TYR A 343 24.76 6.01 6.92
CA TYR A 343 23.87 6.02 5.77
C TYR A 343 24.64 6.26 4.48
N GLU A 344 24.49 5.33 3.55
CA GLU A 344 25.03 5.45 2.20
C GLU A 344 24.01 6.11 1.27
N MET A 345 24.48 7.04 0.45
CA MET A 345 23.63 7.69 -0.53
C MET A 345 23.19 6.68 -1.61
N PRO A 346 21.90 6.65 -1.99
CA PRO A 346 21.44 5.75 -3.03
C PRO A 346 22.18 6.00 -4.35
N ARG A 347 22.48 4.92 -5.07
CA ARG A 347 23.18 5.00 -6.36
C ARG A 347 22.31 5.75 -7.37
N ARG A 348 22.93 6.36 -8.39
CA ARG A 348 22.21 7.11 -9.44
C ARG A 348 21.09 6.28 -10.10
N ASN A 349 21.34 4.98 -10.32
CA ASN A 349 20.36 4.07 -10.89
C ASN A 349 19.14 3.89 -9.97
N GLN A 350 19.36 3.80 -8.65
CA GLN A 350 18.30 3.68 -7.64
C GLN A 350 17.46 4.96 -7.59
N LEU A 351 18.12 6.14 -7.60
CA LEU A 351 17.44 7.44 -7.64
C LEU A 351 16.60 7.62 -8.90
N PHE A 352 17.10 7.17 -10.04
CA PHE A 352 16.35 7.21 -11.29
C PHE A 352 15.08 6.37 -11.22
N VAL A 353 15.18 5.13 -10.69
CA VAL A 353 14.00 4.27 -10.52
C VAL A 353 13.03 4.83 -9.49
N LEU A 354 13.51 5.36 -8.36
CA LEU A 354 12.68 6.04 -7.35
C LEU A 354 11.95 7.26 -7.92
N GLY A 355 12.58 7.99 -8.84
CA GLY A 355 11.95 9.06 -9.59
C GLY A 355 10.90 8.56 -10.59
N TRP A 356 11.10 7.36 -11.14
CA TRP A 356 10.20 6.74 -12.13
C TRP A 356 8.97 6.05 -11.51
N THR A 357 9.00 5.72 -10.22
CA THR A 357 7.90 5.01 -9.52
C THR A 357 6.76 5.92 -9.05
N GLY A 358 6.74 7.20 -9.45
CA GLY A 358 5.74 8.19 -9.02
C GLY A 358 4.35 8.04 -9.66
N MET A 359 3.74 6.86 -9.52
CA MET A 359 2.40 6.59 -10.03
C MET A 359 1.35 7.36 -9.25
N ARG A 360 0.29 7.83 -9.92
CA ARG A 360 -0.79 8.61 -9.31
C ARG A 360 -2.00 7.71 -9.04
N GLY A 361 -2.63 7.92 -7.89
CA GLY A 361 -3.76 7.12 -7.43
C GLY A 361 -5.10 7.80 -7.56
N VAL A 362 -6.12 7.12 -7.03
CA VAL A 362 -7.50 7.60 -6.98
C VAL A 362 -7.70 8.84 -6.12
N VAL A 363 -6.83 9.04 -5.12
CA VAL A 363 -6.90 10.21 -4.22
C VAL A 363 -6.80 11.50 -5.02
N ALA A 364 -5.93 11.54 -6.04
CA ALA A 364 -5.81 12.68 -6.95
C ALA A 364 -7.11 12.93 -7.73
N LEU A 365 -7.77 11.88 -8.22
CA LEU A 365 -9.04 12.00 -8.93
C LEU A 365 -10.18 12.44 -8.00
N ALA A 366 -10.22 11.94 -6.77
CA ALA A 366 -11.19 12.38 -5.77
C ALA A 366 -10.97 13.85 -5.38
N ALA A 367 -9.70 14.26 -5.21
CA ALA A 367 -9.31 15.65 -5.00
C ALA A 367 -9.78 16.54 -6.16
N ALA A 368 -9.53 16.15 -7.41
CA ALA A 368 -10.00 16.90 -8.58
C ALA A 368 -11.53 17.03 -8.63
N ASN A 369 -12.26 15.95 -8.29
CA ASN A 369 -13.71 15.96 -8.28
C ASN A 369 -14.30 16.74 -7.09
N SER A 370 -13.56 16.89 -5.99
CA SER A 370 -13.95 17.70 -4.82
C SER A 370 -13.90 19.20 -5.05
N LEU A 371 -13.34 19.65 -6.18
CA LEU A 371 -13.35 21.06 -6.54
C LEU A 371 -14.80 21.56 -6.65
N PRO A 372 -15.10 22.72 -6.01
CA PRO A 372 -16.46 23.25 -5.99
C PRO A 372 -16.95 23.55 -7.40
N LEU A 373 -18.25 23.43 -7.63
CA LEU A 373 -18.84 23.72 -8.94
C LEU A 373 -18.87 25.23 -9.22
N THR A 374 -19.06 26.03 -8.17
CA THR A 374 -19.18 27.48 -8.24
C THR A 374 -18.33 28.16 -7.17
N LEU A 375 -17.81 29.34 -7.50
CA LEU A 375 -17.21 30.27 -6.55
C LEU A 375 -18.28 30.89 -5.64
N ALA A 376 -17.87 31.54 -4.56
CA ALA A 376 -18.77 32.25 -3.63
C ALA A 376 -19.66 33.29 -4.35
N ASP A 377 -19.18 33.88 -5.44
CA ASP A 377 -19.90 34.86 -6.26
C ASP A 377 -20.91 34.23 -7.25
N GLY A 378 -21.11 32.90 -7.22
CA GLY A 378 -22.00 32.17 -8.13
C GLY A 378 -21.43 31.91 -9.53
N ARG A 379 -20.22 32.40 -9.84
CA ARG A 379 -19.51 32.09 -11.09
C ARG A 379 -19.04 30.63 -11.12
N PRO A 380 -19.00 29.97 -12.29
CA PRO A 380 -18.47 28.61 -12.40
C PRO A 380 -16.99 28.58 -11.99
N PHE A 381 -16.57 27.46 -11.39
CA PHE A 381 -15.17 27.29 -11.02
C PHE A 381 -14.27 27.28 -12.28
N PRO A 382 -13.21 28.09 -12.31
CA PRO A 382 -12.40 28.26 -13.50
C PRO A 382 -11.66 26.96 -13.86
N GLU A 383 -11.75 26.56 -15.12
CA GLU A 383 -11.02 25.43 -15.72
C GLU A 383 -11.15 24.08 -14.98
N ARG A 384 -12.23 23.88 -14.21
CA ARG A 384 -12.49 22.65 -13.43
C ARG A 384 -12.38 21.38 -14.27
N ASP A 385 -13.05 21.35 -15.42
CA ASP A 385 -13.08 20.17 -16.29
C ASP A 385 -11.71 19.87 -16.90
N LEU A 386 -10.90 20.92 -17.15
CA LEU A 386 -9.51 20.74 -17.60
C LEU A 386 -8.63 20.18 -16.48
N ILE A 387 -8.81 20.61 -15.22
CA ILE A 387 -8.08 20.05 -14.07
C ILE A 387 -8.42 18.57 -13.90
N ILE A 388 -9.69 18.20 -13.97
CA ILE A 388 -10.13 16.79 -13.87
C ILE A 388 -9.55 15.97 -15.03
N PHE A 389 -9.61 16.50 -16.26
CA PHE A 389 -9.04 15.84 -17.44
C PHE A 389 -7.53 15.61 -17.32
N LEU A 390 -6.78 16.63 -16.91
CA LEU A 390 -5.33 16.54 -16.75
C LEU A 390 -4.96 15.55 -15.64
N THR A 391 -5.67 15.60 -14.51
CA THR A 391 -5.48 14.66 -13.39
C THR A 391 -5.72 13.23 -13.84
N PHE A 392 -6.86 12.98 -14.49
CA PHE A 392 -7.20 11.68 -15.05
C PHE A 392 -6.14 11.17 -16.03
N SER A 393 -5.73 12.04 -16.97
CA SER A 393 -4.75 11.70 -17.99
C SER A 393 -3.40 11.28 -17.39
N VAL A 394 -2.94 12.01 -16.36
CA VAL A 394 -1.70 11.65 -15.65
C VAL A 394 -1.85 10.33 -14.92
N ILE A 395 -2.97 10.07 -14.26
CA ILE A 395 -3.20 8.78 -13.58
C ILE A 395 -3.09 7.64 -14.60
N VAL A 396 -3.77 7.74 -15.74
CA VAL A 396 -3.69 6.70 -16.79
C VAL A 396 -2.28 6.57 -17.36
N VAL A 397 -1.62 7.69 -17.69
CA VAL A 397 -0.24 7.66 -18.22
C VAL A 397 0.69 7.04 -17.20
N THR A 398 0.65 7.45 -15.94
CA THR A 398 1.58 6.93 -14.93
C THR A 398 1.31 5.45 -14.62
N ILE A 399 0.06 5.03 -14.42
CA ILE A 399 -0.26 3.61 -14.16
C ILE A 399 0.08 2.72 -15.37
N VAL A 400 -0.31 3.12 -16.58
CA VAL A 400 -0.13 2.27 -17.78
C VAL A 400 1.30 2.36 -18.29
N PHE A 401 1.85 3.56 -18.49
CA PHE A 401 3.19 3.74 -19.05
C PHE A 401 4.30 3.53 -18.02
N GLN A 402 4.26 4.17 -16.84
CA GLN A 402 5.30 3.92 -15.83
C GLN A 402 5.17 2.51 -15.25
N GLY A 403 3.95 2.05 -14.95
CA GLY A 403 3.73 0.69 -14.43
C GLY A 403 4.21 -0.41 -15.38
N SER A 404 3.98 -0.30 -16.69
CA SER A 404 4.48 -1.30 -17.65
C SER A 404 5.99 -1.20 -17.94
N SER A 405 6.56 0.01 -17.88
CA SER A 405 8.00 0.23 -18.14
C SER A 405 8.89 -0.03 -16.92
N LEU A 406 8.34 0.02 -15.70
CA LEU A 406 9.08 -0.14 -14.45
C LEU A 406 9.81 -1.49 -14.33
N PRO A 407 9.19 -2.67 -14.60
CA PRO A 407 9.90 -3.94 -14.57
C PRO A 407 11.12 -3.99 -15.49
N PHE A 408 10.96 -3.44 -16.70
CA PHE A 408 12.03 -3.37 -17.69
C PHE A 408 13.20 -2.50 -17.20
N LEU A 409 12.89 -1.33 -16.63
CA LEU A 409 13.90 -0.42 -16.10
C LEU A 409 14.67 -1.02 -14.92
N ILE A 410 13.99 -1.68 -13.98
CA ILE A 410 14.62 -2.33 -12.83
C ILE A 410 15.62 -3.41 -13.29
N ARG A 411 15.20 -4.27 -14.23
CA ARG A 411 16.06 -5.33 -14.79
C ARG A 411 17.25 -4.74 -15.56
N ARG A 412 17.00 -3.74 -16.40
CA ARG A 412 18.04 -3.12 -17.24
C ARG A 412 19.09 -2.37 -16.42
N LEU A 413 18.70 -1.78 -15.28
CA LEU A 413 19.59 -1.03 -14.40
C LEU A 413 20.31 -1.89 -13.36
N GLY A 414 20.10 -3.22 -13.40
CA GLY A 414 20.74 -4.17 -12.49
C GLY A 414 20.29 -4.00 -11.03
N LEU A 415 19.05 -3.55 -10.81
CA LEU A 415 18.50 -3.33 -9.47
C LEU A 415 17.66 -4.50 -8.95
N ALA A 416 17.36 -5.49 -9.80
CA ALA A 416 16.76 -6.73 -9.37
C ALA A 416 17.78 -7.49 -8.50
N GLN A 417 17.61 -7.40 -7.18
CA GLN A 417 18.34 -8.20 -6.20
C GLN A 417 17.52 -9.45 -5.92
N VAL A 418 18.15 -10.61 -5.99
CA VAL A 418 17.52 -11.88 -5.61
C VAL A 418 17.69 -12.15 -4.11
N ASP A 419 18.68 -11.55 -3.43
CA ASP A 419 19.24 -12.19 -2.22
C ASP A 419 19.51 -11.32 -0.97
N SER A 420 19.17 -10.02 -0.92
CA SER A 420 19.59 -9.18 0.23
C SER A 420 18.84 -9.47 1.55
N GLY A 421 17.58 -9.92 1.49
CA GLY A 421 16.80 -10.27 2.68
C GLY A 421 16.99 -11.72 3.17
N VAL A 422 17.40 -12.63 2.28
CA VAL A 422 17.49 -14.06 2.59
C VAL A 422 18.56 -14.33 3.65
N CYS A 423 19.67 -13.57 3.61
CA CYS A 423 20.72 -13.73 4.61
C CYS A 423 20.37 -13.18 5.98
N GLU A 424 19.69 -12.03 6.05
CA GLU A 424 19.21 -11.49 7.32
C GLU A 424 18.15 -12.41 7.95
N GLU A 425 17.23 -12.94 7.14
CA GLU A 425 16.26 -13.94 7.57
C GLU A 425 16.94 -15.23 8.06
N GLY A 426 17.92 -15.74 7.31
CA GLY A 426 18.67 -16.93 7.67
C GLY A 426 19.41 -16.77 9.00
N GLU A 427 20.09 -15.65 9.20
CA GLU A 427 20.77 -15.34 10.47
C GLU A 427 19.78 -15.22 11.63
N ALA A 428 18.66 -14.49 11.44
CA ALA A 428 17.62 -14.37 12.44
C ALA A 428 17.01 -15.72 12.81
N ARG A 429 16.68 -16.55 11.81
CA ARG A 429 16.15 -17.92 12.03
C ARG A 429 17.16 -18.77 12.78
N ARG A 430 18.45 -18.68 12.45
CA ARG A 430 19.54 -19.38 13.15
C ARG A 430 19.60 -18.99 14.63
N LEU A 431 19.54 -17.69 14.94
CA LEU A 431 19.53 -17.18 16.31
C LEU A 431 18.31 -17.68 17.10
N LEU A 432 17.13 -17.69 16.48
CA LEU A 432 15.90 -18.21 17.10
C LEU A 432 16.00 -19.71 17.40
N LEU A 433 16.52 -20.50 16.45
CA LEU A 433 16.71 -21.94 16.62
C LEU A 433 17.76 -22.24 17.70
N HIS A 434 18.87 -21.52 17.74
CA HIS A 434 19.87 -21.64 18.80
C HIS A 434 19.28 -21.33 20.18
N ALA A 435 18.46 -20.28 20.30
CA ALA A 435 17.79 -19.94 21.55
C ALA A 435 16.81 -21.04 22.00
N ALA A 436 16.06 -21.63 21.06
CA ALA A 436 15.15 -22.75 21.34
C ALA A 436 15.91 -24.01 21.77
N ILE A 437 17.00 -24.36 21.07
CA ILE A 437 17.86 -25.51 21.42
C ILE A 437 18.45 -25.32 22.82
N GLY A 438 19.00 -24.14 23.12
CA GLY A 438 19.54 -23.83 24.46
C GLY A 438 18.48 -24.00 25.56
N PHE A 439 17.27 -23.49 25.35
CA PHE A 439 16.16 -23.66 26.28
C PHE A 439 15.77 -25.14 26.49
N LEU A 440 15.67 -25.92 25.41
CA LEU A 440 15.33 -27.34 25.47
C LEU A 440 16.44 -28.15 26.16
N GLN A 441 17.71 -27.84 25.94
CA GLN A 441 18.85 -28.47 26.61
C GLN A 441 18.83 -28.20 28.13
N GLU A 442 18.66 -26.93 28.53
CA GLU A 442 18.58 -26.56 29.95
C GLU A 442 17.41 -27.23 30.66
N ARG A 443 16.21 -27.21 30.05
CA ARG A 443 15.01 -27.82 30.64
C ARG A 443 15.05 -29.34 30.64
N GLY A 444 15.58 -29.96 29.59
CA GLY A 444 15.74 -31.41 29.51
C GLY A 444 16.71 -31.95 30.55
N GLN A 445 17.76 -31.21 30.91
CA GLN A 445 18.68 -31.58 32.00
C GLN A 445 18.05 -31.40 33.39
N ALA A 446 17.18 -30.40 33.55
CA ALA A 446 16.49 -30.11 34.82
C ALA A 446 15.23 -30.98 35.05
N ALA A 447 14.71 -31.65 34.04
CA ALA A 447 13.55 -32.53 34.16
C ALA A 447 13.92 -33.79 34.96
N GLY A 448 13.42 -33.87 36.20
CA GLY A 448 13.69 -34.95 37.14
C GLY A 448 12.99 -36.29 36.85
N GLU A 449 12.21 -36.39 35.77
CA GLU A 449 11.52 -37.63 35.36
C GLU A 449 12.02 -38.11 34.00
N GLU A 450 12.50 -39.35 33.97
CA GLU A 450 12.85 -40.11 32.75
C GLU A 450 11.68 -40.15 31.75
N ALA A 451 10.44 -40.09 32.27
CA ALA A 451 9.20 -40.08 31.50
C ALA A 451 9.04 -38.87 30.57
N ASN A 452 9.68 -37.72 30.83
CA ASN A 452 9.57 -36.54 29.96
C ASN A 452 10.87 -36.24 29.19
N ARG A 453 11.98 -36.90 29.54
CA ARG A 453 13.29 -36.67 28.92
C ARG A 453 13.28 -36.97 27.42
N HIS A 454 12.64 -38.07 27.02
CA HIS A 454 12.52 -38.47 25.62
C HIS A 454 11.78 -37.40 24.77
N LEU A 455 10.77 -36.72 25.32
CA LEU A 455 10.06 -35.64 24.62
C LEU A 455 10.98 -34.44 24.35
N TYR A 456 11.86 -34.10 25.30
CA TYR A 456 12.85 -33.04 25.10
C TYR A 456 13.92 -33.46 24.08
N GLU A 457 14.36 -34.71 24.10
CA GLU A 457 15.33 -35.26 23.14
C GLU A 457 14.76 -35.30 21.71
N ASP A 458 13.51 -35.73 21.53
CA ASP A 458 12.82 -35.73 20.24
C ASP A 458 12.68 -34.29 19.68
N LEU A 459 12.26 -33.34 20.53
CA LEU A 459 12.17 -31.93 20.13
C LEU A 459 13.56 -31.33 19.83
N LEU A 460 14.59 -31.68 20.59
CA LEU A 460 15.96 -31.24 20.32
C LEU A 460 16.42 -31.70 18.94
N HIS A 461 16.25 -33.00 18.62
CA HIS A 461 16.57 -33.52 17.30
C HIS A 461 15.80 -32.82 16.18
N GLN A 462 14.51 -32.51 16.39
CA GLN A 462 13.72 -31.77 15.41
C GLN A 462 14.27 -30.34 15.18
N TYR A 463 14.64 -29.62 16.23
CA TYR A 463 15.16 -28.25 16.10
C TYR A 463 16.60 -28.21 15.58
N GLU A 464 17.43 -29.20 15.92
CA GLU A 464 18.76 -29.38 15.33
C GLU A 464 18.67 -29.68 13.83
N HIS A 465 17.73 -30.53 13.41
CA HIS A 465 17.48 -30.77 11.99
C HIS A 465 17.04 -29.49 11.27
N LYS A 466 16.09 -28.73 11.84
CA LYS A 466 15.69 -27.42 11.30
C LYS A 466 16.87 -26.44 11.18
N LEU A 467 17.82 -26.50 12.11
CA LEU A 467 19.03 -25.67 12.08
C LEU A 467 19.95 -26.07 10.92
N THR A 468 20.07 -27.37 10.62
CA THR A 468 20.86 -27.85 9.49
C THR A 468 20.26 -27.50 8.12
N GLU A 469 18.96 -27.26 8.05
CA GLU A 469 18.27 -26.81 6.84
C GLU A 469 18.43 -25.30 6.57
N VAL A 470 18.85 -24.51 7.58
CA VAL A 470 19.12 -23.08 7.39
C VAL A 470 20.54 -22.93 6.84
N ASP A 471 20.65 -22.67 5.54
CA ASP A 471 21.94 -22.44 4.89
C ASP A 471 22.69 -21.27 5.55
N PRO A 472 23.93 -21.48 6.03
CA PRO A 472 24.73 -20.41 6.59
C PRO A 472 25.16 -19.48 5.47
N CYS A 473 24.91 -18.18 5.63
CA CYS A 473 25.45 -17.19 4.71
C CYS A 473 26.99 -17.21 4.73
N GLY A 474 27.58 -17.11 3.54
CA GLY A 474 29.02 -16.94 3.40
C GLY A 474 29.50 -15.66 4.09
N PRO A 475 30.82 -15.54 4.37
CA PRO A 475 31.39 -14.34 4.99
C PRO A 475 31.14 -13.04 4.21
N ASP A 476 30.79 -13.15 2.92
CA ASP A 476 30.47 -12.02 2.04
C ASP A 476 28.95 -11.77 1.88
N GLY A 477 28.10 -12.46 2.66
CA GLY A 477 26.64 -12.37 2.55
C GLY A 477 26.07 -13.06 1.31
N SER A 478 26.84 -13.91 0.65
CA SER A 478 26.38 -14.74 -0.47
C SER A 478 25.69 -16.01 0.03
N LEU A 479 24.62 -16.40 -0.67
CA LEU A 479 24.01 -17.72 -0.50
C LEU A 479 24.99 -18.81 -0.98
N PRO A 480 25.11 -19.95 -0.26
CA PRO A 480 25.75 -21.14 -0.79
C PRO A 480 25.07 -21.59 -2.08
N GLU A 481 25.79 -22.27 -2.99
CA GLU A 481 25.11 -22.96 -4.10
C GLU A 481 24.12 -23.97 -3.51
N PRO A 482 22.84 -23.98 -3.94
CA PRO A 482 21.85 -24.90 -3.40
C PRO A 482 22.36 -26.32 -3.58
N SER A 483 22.38 -27.08 -2.48
CA SER A 483 22.76 -28.49 -2.53
C SER A 483 21.81 -29.22 -3.48
N LYS A 484 22.32 -29.66 -4.64
CA LYS A 484 21.50 -30.20 -5.74
C LYS A 484 20.92 -31.60 -5.47
N GLU A 485 21.16 -32.20 -4.30
CA GLU A 485 20.99 -33.65 -4.11
C GLU A 485 20.22 -34.11 -2.86
N GLY A 486 19.54 -33.24 -2.12
CA GLY A 486 18.69 -33.67 -1.00
C GLY A 486 17.28 -34.05 -1.42
N VAL A 487 16.82 -35.27 -1.12
CA VAL A 487 15.38 -35.45 -0.83
C VAL A 487 15.13 -34.68 0.46
N THR A 488 14.54 -33.49 0.35
CA THR A 488 14.23 -32.65 1.52
C THR A 488 13.19 -33.35 2.37
N LEU A 489 13.36 -33.36 3.70
CA LEU A 489 12.40 -33.91 4.66
C LEU A 489 10.97 -33.40 4.38
N GLU A 490 10.86 -32.12 4.01
CA GLU A 490 9.62 -31.45 3.60
C GLU A 490 8.89 -32.14 2.45
N ARG A 491 9.61 -32.60 1.40
CA ARG A 491 9.01 -33.36 0.29
C ARG A 491 8.45 -34.70 0.74
N ILE A 492 9.17 -35.40 1.63
CA ILE A 492 8.71 -36.68 2.19
C ILE A 492 7.45 -36.47 3.03
N LEU A 493 7.42 -35.43 3.86
CA LEU A 493 6.25 -35.08 4.67
C LEU A 493 5.05 -34.70 3.79
N LEU A 494 5.24 -33.86 2.77
CA LEU A 494 4.17 -33.49 1.82
C LEU A 494 3.60 -34.70 1.09
N ASP A 495 4.44 -35.61 0.60
CA ASP A 495 3.98 -36.83 -0.06
C ASP A 495 3.23 -37.75 0.92
N THR A 496 3.62 -37.77 2.19
CA THR A 496 2.92 -38.51 3.25
C THR A 496 1.52 -37.94 3.51
N VAL A 497 1.41 -36.61 3.70
CA VAL A 497 0.11 -35.93 3.91
C VAL A 497 -0.81 -36.11 2.70
N ARG A 498 -0.28 -36.03 1.47
CA ARG A 498 -1.06 -36.31 0.25
C ARG A 498 -1.59 -37.74 0.22
N ARG A 499 -0.80 -38.71 0.70
CA ARG A 499 -1.22 -40.11 0.79
C ARG A 499 -2.31 -40.30 1.84
N GLU A 500 -2.23 -39.63 2.99
CA GLU A 500 -3.28 -39.62 4.02
C GLU A 500 -4.58 -39.02 3.50
N ARG A 501 -4.52 -37.87 2.78
CA ARG A 501 -5.70 -37.25 2.16
C ARG A 501 -6.36 -38.16 1.13
N ALA A 502 -5.58 -38.87 0.32
CA ALA A 502 -6.13 -39.85 -0.62
C ALA A 502 -6.90 -40.96 0.11
N GLU A 503 -6.40 -41.41 1.26
CA GLU A 503 -7.07 -42.43 2.09
C GLU A 503 -8.32 -41.88 2.79
N LEU A 504 -8.29 -40.63 3.27
CA LEU A 504 -9.44 -39.96 3.86
C LEU A 504 -10.59 -39.87 2.84
N ASN A 505 -10.25 -39.54 1.58
CA ASN A 505 -11.20 -39.49 0.47
C ASN A 505 -11.81 -40.87 0.15
N THR A 506 -11.02 -41.95 0.15
CA THR A 506 -11.54 -43.31 -0.05
C THR A 506 -12.41 -43.75 1.12
N LEU A 507 -12.06 -43.42 2.36
CA LEU A 507 -12.89 -43.71 3.54
C LEU A 507 -14.26 -43.02 3.46
N ARG A 508 -14.30 -41.75 2.99
CA ARG A 508 -15.55 -41.02 2.74
C ARG A 508 -16.36 -41.65 1.61
N ALA A 509 -15.72 -41.93 0.47
CA ALA A 509 -16.37 -42.52 -0.70
C ALA A 509 -17.00 -43.90 -0.38
N ASN A 510 -16.36 -44.67 0.49
CA ASN A 510 -16.84 -45.97 0.95
C ASN A 510 -17.83 -45.89 2.13
N GLY A 511 -18.23 -44.69 2.56
CA GLY A 511 -19.19 -44.48 3.65
C GLY A 511 -18.70 -44.93 5.03
N ARG A 512 -17.39 -45.10 5.23
CA ARG A 512 -16.80 -45.55 6.50
C ARG A 512 -16.72 -44.44 7.55
N ILE A 513 -16.75 -43.18 7.11
CA ILE A 513 -16.72 -41.99 7.96
C ILE A 513 -17.85 -41.04 7.57
N GLY A 514 -18.38 -40.32 8.56
CA GLY A 514 -19.38 -39.26 8.35
C GLY A 514 -18.76 -37.94 7.90
N ASP A 515 -19.57 -37.08 7.27
CA ASP A 515 -19.13 -35.78 6.73
C ASP A 515 -18.59 -34.81 7.79
N THR A 516 -19.04 -34.91 9.05
CA THR A 516 -18.52 -34.09 10.15
C THR A 516 -17.08 -34.46 10.49
N LEU A 517 -16.81 -35.75 10.69
CA LEU A 517 -15.45 -36.25 10.98
C LEU A 517 -14.52 -36.02 9.79
N TYR A 518 -15.01 -36.20 8.56
CA TYR A 518 -14.25 -35.90 7.35
C TYR A 518 -13.77 -34.46 7.35
N ARG A 519 -14.64 -33.46 7.61
CA ARG A 519 -14.25 -32.04 7.64
C ARG A 519 -13.24 -31.74 8.74
N THR A 520 -13.33 -32.41 9.89
CA THR A 520 -12.35 -32.25 10.98
C THR A 520 -10.97 -32.75 10.56
N LEU A 521 -10.89 -33.98 10.03
CA LEU A 521 -9.62 -34.58 9.58
C LEU A 521 -9.06 -33.87 8.35
N GLU A 522 -9.92 -33.42 7.43
CA GLU A 522 -9.52 -32.60 6.28
C GLU A 522 -8.87 -31.30 6.75
N HIS A 523 -9.45 -30.64 7.75
CA HIS A 523 -8.86 -29.43 8.33
C HIS A 523 -7.50 -29.69 9.00
N GLU A 524 -7.32 -30.82 9.68
CA GLU A 524 -6.02 -31.20 10.28
C GLU A 524 -4.95 -31.46 9.22
N LEU A 525 -5.32 -32.12 8.11
CA LEU A 525 -4.42 -32.34 6.98
C LEU A 525 -4.09 -31.01 6.27
N ASP A 526 -5.06 -30.12 6.11
CA ASP A 526 -4.85 -28.78 5.56
C ASP A 526 -3.86 -27.98 6.42
N LEU A 527 -3.99 -28.04 7.76
CA LEU A 527 -3.06 -27.39 8.69
C LEU A 527 -1.65 -28.00 8.67
N SER A 528 -1.54 -29.29 8.35
CA SER A 528 -0.26 -30.00 8.26
C SER A 528 0.44 -29.67 6.94
N GLU A 529 -0.30 -29.63 5.84
CA GLU A 529 0.20 -29.22 4.52
C GLU A 529 0.59 -27.74 4.51
N SER A 530 -0.21 -26.85 5.11
CA SER A 530 0.10 -25.42 5.18
C SER A 530 1.31 -25.06 6.04
N ARG A 531 1.89 -26.03 6.77
CA ARG A 531 3.15 -25.84 7.51
C ARG A 531 4.38 -26.24 6.69
N LEU A 532 4.17 -26.89 5.54
CA LEU A 532 5.17 -27.45 4.64
C LEU A 532 5.21 -26.74 3.27
N ASP A 533 4.27 -25.82 3.01
CA ASP A 533 4.20 -24.89 1.88
C ASP A 533 4.59 -23.48 2.37
#